data_AF-F0JCT7-F1
#
_entry.id   AF-F0JCT7-F1
#
_cell.length_a   1.000
_cell.length_b   1.000
_cell.length_c   1.000
_cell.angle_alpha   90.00
_cell.angle_beta   90.00
_cell.angle_gamma   90.00
#
_symmetry.space_group_name_H-M   'P 1'
#
loop_
_entity.id
_entity.type
_entity.pdbx_description
1 polymer ?
#
loop_
_entity_poly.entity_id
_entity_poly.type
_entity_poly.pdbx_seq_one_letter_code
_entity_poly.pdbx_strand_id
1 'polypeptide(L)' 'MGGKGHEPERMCVVCRGRFPKGELSRYVPPVETDGPDASPVPDPAMTRPGRGYYVCGQARCREIFPKMIAGLMKKRAR' A
#
# COMPACT_ATOMS: atom_id res chain seq x y z
N MET A 1 -6.19 11.86 31.59
CA MET A 1 -6.33 12.98 30.64
C MET A 1 -5.79 12.53 29.30
N GLY A 2 -6.61 12.62 28.25
CA GLY A 2 -6.46 11.92 26.97
C GLY A 2 -5.13 12.16 26.27
N GLY A 3 -4.41 11.06 26.00
CA GLY A 3 -3.27 11.08 25.10
C GLY A 3 -3.77 11.50 23.72
N LYS A 4 -3.33 12.68 23.28
CA LYS A 4 -3.57 13.20 21.92
C LYS A 4 -3.15 12.08 20.96
N GLY A 5 -4.14 11.47 20.30
CA GLY A 5 -3.94 10.28 19.47
C GLY A 5 -2.84 10.55 18.46
N HIS A 6 -1.67 9.95 18.66
CA HIS A 6 -0.58 10.04 17.72
C HIS A 6 -1.01 9.18 16.53
N GLU A 7 -1.71 9.79 15.56
CA GLU A 7 -2.09 9.06 14.36
C GLU A 7 -0.79 8.60 13.71
N PRO A 8 -0.56 7.29 13.58
CA PRO A 8 0.73 6.79 13.15
C PRO A 8 0.99 7.25 11.72
N GLU A 9 2.08 7.97 11.52
CA GLU A 9 2.53 8.30 10.17
C GLU A 9 3.10 7.04 9.51
N ARG A 10 2.79 6.89 8.23
CA ARG A 10 3.27 5.78 7.40
C ARG A 10 3.92 6.35 6.14
N MET A 11 4.88 5.61 5.61
CA MET A 11 5.63 6.04 4.44
C MET A 11 4.91 5.58 3.17
N CYS A 12 4.70 6.51 2.23
CA CYS A 12 4.25 6.19 0.89
C CYS A 12 5.33 5.38 0.16
N VAL A 13 4.98 4.23 -0.41
CA VAL A 13 5.95 3.38 -1.11
C VAL A 13 6.45 3.98 -2.42
N VAL A 14 5.71 4.93 -2.99
CA VAL A 14 6.03 5.57 -4.28
C VAL A 14 6.93 6.79 -4.07
N CYS A 15 6.44 7.83 -3.37
CA CYS A 15 7.20 9.06 -3.16
C CYS A 15 8.09 9.05 -1.91
N ARG A 16 8.01 8.01 -1.06
CA ARG A 16 8.72 7.91 0.23
C ARG A 16 8.43 9.04 1.23
N GLY A 17 7.41 9.86 0.97
CA GLY A 17 6.91 10.84 1.93
C GLY A 17 6.19 10.16 3.11
N ARG A 18 6.20 10.82 4.28
CA ARG A 18 5.46 10.39 5.47
C ARG A 18 4.11 11.10 5.48
N PHE A 19 3.04 10.34 5.67
CA PHE A 19 1.68 10.85 5.71
C PHE A 19 0.93 10.18 6.87
N PRO A 20 -0.07 10.84 7.45
CA PRO A 20 -0.90 10.24 8.49
C PRO A 20 -1.64 9.01 7.93
N LYS A 21 -1.79 7.97 8.76
CA LYS A 21 -2.42 6.69 8.37
C LYS A 21 -3.82 6.87 7.79
N GLY A 22 -4.59 7.87 8.23
CA GLY A 22 -5.92 8.17 7.69
C GLY A 22 -5.92 8.63 6.23
N GLU A 23 -4.83 9.23 5.75
CA GLU A 23 -4.72 9.75 4.38
C GLU A 23 -4.07 8.76 3.39
N LEU A 24 -3.62 7.61 3.89
CA LEU A 24 -2.93 6.60 3.09
C LEU A 24 -3.88 5.47 2.69
N SER A 25 -3.92 5.20 1.39
CA SER A 25 -4.59 4.02 0.85
C SER A 25 -3.69 2.80 1.03
N ARG A 26 -4.18 1.79 1.77
CA ARG A 26 -3.51 0.48 1.90
C ARG A 26 -3.92 -0.41 0.74
N TYR A 27 -2.93 -1.03 0.11
CA TYR A 27 -3.09 -2.08 -0.88
C TYR A 27 -2.36 -3.32 -0.38
N VAL A 28 -2.96 -4.49 -0.50
CA VAL A 28 -2.28 -5.75 -0.15
C VAL A 28 -1.88 -6.48 -1.42
N PRO A 29 -0.72 -7.17 -1.40
CA PRO A 29 -0.41 -8.08 -2.50
C PRO A 29 -1.54 -9.12 -2.61
N PRO A 30 -1.84 -9.57 -3.84
CA PRO A 30 -2.73 -10.71 -4.01
C PRO A 30 -2.14 -11.93 -3.30
N VAL A 31 -3.00 -12.79 -2.80
CA VAL A 31 -2.59 -14.08 -2.24
C VAL A 31 -2.11 -14.99 -3.36
N GLU A 32 -1.20 -15.93 -3.08
CA GLU A 32 -0.59 -16.80 -4.10
C GLU A 32 -1.60 -17.57 -4.96
N THR A 33 -2.81 -17.78 -4.44
CA THR A 33 -3.95 -18.38 -5.15
C THR A 33 -4.56 -17.52 -6.26
N ASP A 34 -4.27 -16.21 -6.32
CA ASP A 34 -4.82 -15.28 -7.32
C ASP A 34 -4.04 -15.34 -8.66
N GLY A 35 -2.86 -15.99 -8.66
CA GLY A 35 -2.03 -16.18 -9.84
C GLY A 35 -0.95 -15.09 -10.02
N PRO A 36 0.04 -15.33 -10.91
CA PRO A 36 1.22 -14.47 -11.08
C PRO A 36 0.93 -13.09 -11.70
N ASP A 37 -0.22 -12.92 -12.33
CA ASP A 37 -0.67 -11.68 -12.96
C ASP A 37 -1.66 -10.87 -12.10
N ALA A 38 -1.90 -11.33 -10.87
CA ALA A 38 -2.83 -10.69 -9.98
C ALA A 38 -2.38 -9.27 -9.59
N SER A 39 -3.34 -8.35 -9.56
CA SER A 39 -3.12 -6.96 -9.17
C SER A 39 -3.29 -6.80 -7.66
N PRO A 40 -2.58 -5.85 -7.01
CA PRO A 40 -2.73 -5.62 -5.59
C PRO A 40 -4.12 -5.09 -5.28
N VAL A 41 -4.75 -5.69 -4.27
CA VAL A 41 -6.14 -5.41 -3.93
C VAL A 41 -6.18 -4.24 -2.94
N PRO A 42 -7.03 -3.22 -3.17
CA PRO A 42 -7.25 -2.18 -2.16
C PRO A 42 -7.82 -2.81 -0.88
N ASP A 43 -7.25 -2.45 0.27
CA ASP A 43 -7.66 -2.90 1.60
C ASP A 43 -7.87 -1.68 2.52
N PRO A 44 -8.87 -0.82 2.21
CA PRO A 44 -9.14 0.37 3.02
C PRO A 44 -9.54 0.02 4.45
N ALA A 45 -10.18 -1.13 4.65
CA ALA A 45 -10.59 -1.63 5.97
C ALA A 45 -9.41 -2.15 6.81
N MET A 46 -8.21 -2.31 6.23
CA MET A 46 -7.02 -2.85 6.89
C MET A 46 -7.24 -4.23 7.53
N THR A 47 -8.15 -5.04 6.98
CA THR A 47 -8.55 -6.32 7.57
C THR A 47 -7.75 -7.48 7.01
N ARG A 48 -7.08 -7.31 5.87
CA ARG A 48 -6.34 -8.41 5.24
C ARG A 48 -4.98 -8.66 5.90
N PRO A 49 -4.65 -9.94 6.18
CA PRO A 49 -3.34 -10.32 6.68
C PRO A 49 -2.27 -10.14 5.60
N GLY A 50 -1.05 -9.77 6.02
CA GLY A 50 0.09 -9.62 5.11
C GLY A 50 0.68 -8.20 5.04
N ARG A 51 1.86 -8.09 4.40
CA ARG A 51 2.61 -6.84 4.25
C ARG A 51 1.97 -5.97 3.16
N GLY A 52 1.12 -5.04 3.57
CA GLY A 52 0.48 -4.08 2.68
C GLY A 52 1.41 -2.93 2.25
N TYR A 53 1.13 -2.37 1.08
CA TYR A 53 1.72 -1.16 0.52
C TYR A 53 0.84 0.04 0.87
N TYR A 54 1.46 1.12 1.32
CA TYR A 54 0.77 2.38 1.61
C TYR A 54 1.05 3.40 0.51
N VAL A 55 0.02 4.02 -0.04
CA VAL A 55 0.11 5.01 -1.11
C VAL A 55 -0.65 6.26 -0.69
N CYS A 56 -0.02 7.44 -0.82
CA CYS A 56 -0.67 8.70 -0.47
C CYS A 56 -1.71 9.11 -1.51
N GLY A 57 -2.55 10.08 -1.15
CA GLY A 57 -3.62 10.59 -2.00
C GLY A 57 -3.17 11.33 -3.28
N GLN A 58 -1.87 11.53 -3.49
CA GLN A 58 -1.34 12.24 -4.66
C GLN A 58 -1.63 11.47 -5.95
N ALA A 59 -2.17 12.16 -6.96
CA ALA A 59 -2.48 11.59 -8.28
C ALA A 59 -1.27 10.87 -8.90
N ARG A 60 -0.11 11.54 -8.93
CA ARG A 60 1.15 10.97 -9.40
C ARG A 60 1.50 9.64 -8.71
N CYS A 61 1.30 9.53 -7.40
CA CYS A 61 1.61 8.30 -6.67
C CYS A 61 0.62 7.18 -7.00
N ARG A 62 -0.67 7.51 -7.12
CA ARG A 62 -1.73 6.56 -7.49
C ARG A 62 -1.57 6.03 -8.91
N GLU A 63 -1.12 6.87 -9.85
CA GLU A 63 -0.88 6.47 -11.24
C GLU A 63 0.39 5.63 -11.43
N ILE A 64 1.46 5.93 -10.67
CA ILE A 64 2.73 5.20 -10.73
C ILE A 64 2.66 3.87 -9.99
N PHE A 65 1.93 3.82 -8.86
CA PHE A 65 1.81 2.64 -8.01
C PHE A 65 1.52 1.33 -8.77
N PRO A 66 0.48 1.21 -9.63
CA PRO A 66 0.17 -0.04 -10.34
C PRO A 66 1.31 -0.49 -11.27
N LYS A 67 2.04 0.45 -11.88
CA LYS A 67 3.20 0.12 -12.74
C LYS A 67 4.38 -0.37 -11.91
N MET A 68 4.65 0.32 -10.79
CA MET A 68 5.75 -0.01 -9.87
C MET A 68 5.53 -1.37 -9.20
N ILE A 69 4.31 -1.62 -8.71
CA ILE A 69 4.00 -2.84 -7.95
C ILE A 69 4.00 -4.08 -8.84
N ALA A 70 3.53 -3.99 -10.09
CA ALA A 70 3.66 -5.08 -11.07
C ALA A 70 5.13 -5.49 -11.27
N GLY A 71 6.05 -4.52 -11.34
CA GLY A 71 7.49 -4.80 -11.42
C GLY A 71 8.09 -5.40 -10.14
N LEU A 72 7.65 -4.94 -8.97
CA LEU A 72 8.07 -5.49 -7.66
C LEU A 72 7.56 -6.92 -7.44
N MET A 73 6.35 -7.24 -7.90
CA MET A 73 5.78 -8.59 -7.82
C MET A 73 6.53 -9.56 -8.73
N LYS A 74 6.87 -9.17 -9.97
CA LYS A 74 7.71 -9.98 -10.88
C LYS A 74 9.08 -10.32 -10.29
N LYS A 75 9.68 -9.43 -9.48
CA LYS A 75 10.96 -9.72 -8.81
C LYS A 75 10.85 -10.71 -7.66
N ARG A 76 9.66 -10.86 -7.05
CA ARG A 76 9.44 -11.81 -5.94
C ARG A 76 9.17 -13.25 -6.39
N ALA A 77 8.78 -13.43 -7.65
CA ALA A 77 8.58 -14.75 -8.26
C ALA A 77 9.89 -15.39 -8.78
N ARG A 78 11.05 -14.76 -8.55
CA ARG A 78 12.36 -15.19 -9.06
C ARG A 78 13.29 -15.60 -7.93
#